data_AF-A0A938GL56-F1
#
_entry.id   AF-A0A938GL56-F1
#
_cell.length_a   1.000
_cell.length_b   1.000
_cell.length_c   1.000
_cell.angle_alpha   90.00
_cell.angle_beta   90.00
_cell.angle_gamma   90.00
#
_symmetry.space_group_name_H-M   'P 1'
#
loop_
_entity.id
_entity.type
_entity.pdbx_description
1 polymer ?
#
loop_
_entity_poly.entity_id
_entity_poly.type
_entity_poly.pdbx_seq_one_letter_code
_entity_poly.pdbx_strand_id
1 'polypeptide(L)'
;MKSISRSQLSRRRFLGTAAAFASTAPMVITAAKTDSAPIVGSGEHRYEVLHNWARLPDRFSWQTTHNVAVDKNQNLYVIHEGKENLKDHPAIFVFDRKGKFVRAFGKQFQGGGHGLEVITEGSQQFLYVTGYQGLKNFAKLT
;
A
#
# COMPACT_ATOMS: atom_id res chain seq x y z
N MET A 1 30.03 -1.33 -44.25
CA MET A 1 29.65 -2.42 -43.31
C MET A 1 30.85 -2.79 -42.45
N LYS A 2 30.82 -2.49 -41.15
CA LYS A 2 31.76 -3.02 -40.16
C LYS A 2 30.96 -3.48 -38.94
N SER A 3 31.08 -4.76 -38.64
CA SER A 3 30.41 -5.48 -37.56
C SER A 3 30.82 -4.91 -36.20
N ILE A 4 29.84 -4.58 -35.36
CA ILE A 4 30.06 -4.15 -33.97
C ILE A 4 30.07 -5.41 -33.09
N SER A 5 31.27 -5.82 -32.68
CA SER A 5 31.47 -6.84 -31.65
C SER A 5 31.05 -6.30 -30.29
N ARG A 6 30.08 -6.96 -29.62
CA ARG A 6 29.71 -6.68 -28.23
C ARG A 6 30.80 -7.20 -27.31
N SER A 7 31.58 -6.30 -26.71
CA SER A 7 32.49 -6.67 -25.62
C SER A 7 31.68 -6.99 -24.37
N GLN A 8 31.75 -8.25 -23.93
CA GLN A 8 31.20 -8.70 -22.66
C GLN A 8 32.06 -8.09 -21.54
N LEU A 9 31.50 -7.18 -20.74
CA LEU A 9 32.18 -6.64 -19.57
C LEU A 9 32.32 -7.75 -18.52
N SER A 10 33.51 -8.36 -18.47
CA SER A 10 33.89 -9.33 -17.44
C SER A 10 34.01 -8.64 -16.09
N ARG A 11 33.35 -9.20 -15.07
CA ARG A 11 33.32 -8.77 -13.65
C ARG A 11 34.69 -8.60 -12.98
N ARG A 12 35.80 -8.92 -13.68
CA ARG A 12 37.17 -8.88 -13.16
C ARG A 12 37.94 -7.58 -13.44
N ARG A 13 37.32 -6.55 -14.03
CA ARG A 13 37.96 -5.24 -14.28
C ARG A 13 37.49 -4.09 -13.37
N PHE A 14 36.81 -4.38 -12.26
CA PHE A 14 36.35 -3.33 -11.32
C PHE A 14 37.29 -3.06 -10.14
N LEU A 15 38.40 -3.79 -10.00
CA LEU A 15 39.35 -3.58 -8.92
C LEU A 15 40.71 -3.23 -9.51
N GLY A 16 41.03 -1.94 -9.63
CA GLY A 16 42.29 -1.56 -10.23
C GLY A 16 42.66 -0.08 -10.30
N THR A 17 42.22 0.77 -9.36
CA THR A 17 42.97 2.02 -9.07
C THR A 17 42.57 2.58 -7.71
N ALA A 18 43.31 2.21 -6.66
CA ALA A 18 43.34 2.95 -5.39
C ALA A 18 44.80 3.14 -5.00
N ALA A 19 45.36 4.30 -5.27
CA ALA A 19 46.61 4.75 -4.67
C ALA A 19 46.55 6.26 -4.45
N ALA A 20 46.78 6.65 -3.20
CA ALA A 20 47.06 7.98 -2.67
C ALA A 20 45.89 8.98 -2.48
N PHE A 21 45.11 8.79 -1.40
CA PHE A 21 44.81 9.86 -0.45
C PHE A 21 44.81 9.27 0.98
N ALA A 22 45.68 9.81 1.83
CA ALA A 22 45.86 9.42 3.21
C ALA A 22 44.73 9.98 4.09
N SER A 23 43.81 9.11 4.50
CA SER A 23 42.94 9.14 5.70
C SER A 23 41.75 8.20 5.43
N THR A 24 41.90 6.92 5.75
CA THR A 24 40.85 5.91 5.53
C THR A 24 39.81 5.94 6.66
N ALA A 25 39.03 7.02 6.74
CA ALA A 25 37.69 6.90 7.32
C ALA A 25 36.80 6.24 6.25
N PRO A 26 36.04 5.18 6.57
CA PRO A 26 35.06 4.65 5.63
C PRO A 26 34.09 5.79 5.30
N MET A 27 34.09 6.23 4.04
CA MET A 27 33.05 7.15 3.55
C MET A 27 31.76 6.32 3.49
N VAL A 28 31.08 6.21 4.62
CA VAL A 28 29.72 5.68 4.66
C VAL A 28 28.88 6.75 3.98
N ILE A 29 28.65 6.58 2.69
CA ILE A 29 27.61 7.33 1.98
C ILE A 29 26.28 6.83 2.55
N THR A 30 25.88 7.36 3.70
CA THR A 30 24.50 7.26 4.13
C THR A 30 23.71 8.09 3.14
N ALA A 31 22.84 7.45 2.36
CA ALA A 31 21.80 8.19 1.66
C ALA A 31 21.05 9.01 2.73
N ALA A 32 21.17 10.34 2.68
CA ALA A 32 20.34 11.19 3.51
C ALA A 32 18.89 10.86 3.14
N LYS A 33 18.16 10.22 4.05
CA LYS A 33 16.69 10.24 3.95
C LYS A 33 16.31 11.70 4.10
N THR A 34 16.02 12.34 2.99
CA THR A 34 15.29 13.61 3.03
C THR A 34 13.94 13.32 3.65
N ASP A 35 13.55 14.07 4.69
CA ASP A 35 12.24 13.99 5.35
C ASP A 35 11.07 14.34 4.41
N SER A 36 11.35 14.71 3.16
CA SER A 36 10.35 14.94 2.14
C SER A 36 9.71 13.64 1.68
N ALA A 37 8.37 13.65 1.58
CA ALA A 37 7.59 12.57 1.01
C ALA A 37 8.09 12.18 -0.40
N PRO A 38 8.20 10.87 -0.71
CA PRO A 38 8.60 10.42 -2.03
C PRO A 38 7.65 10.94 -3.12
N ILE A 39 8.21 11.39 -4.24
CA ILE A 39 7.43 11.70 -5.44
C ILE A 39 7.49 10.51 -6.39
N VAL A 40 6.32 10.02 -6.81
CA VAL A 40 6.17 8.96 -7.81
C VAL A 40 5.56 9.51 -9.10
N GLY A 41 5.75 8.81 -10.22
CA GLY A 41 5.29 9.25 -11.54
C GLY A 41 6.30 10.10 -12.31
N SER A 42 5.89 10.65 -13.45
CA SER A 42 6.75 11.40 -14.38
C SER A 42 5.98 12.43 -15.20
N GLY A 43 6.69 13.40 -15.79
CA GLY A 43 6.09 14.50 -16.55
C GLY A 43 5.07 15.30 -15.72
N GLU A 44 3.88 15.51 -16.28
CA GLU A 44 2.76 16.20 -15.64
C GLU A 44 2.02 15.34 -14.58
N HIS A 45 2.31 14.04 -14.51
CA HIS A 45 1.64 13.10 -13.60
C HIS A 45 2.57 12.67 -12.48
N ARG A 46 2.80 13.59 -11.55
CA ARG A 46 3.63 13.37 -10.36
C ARG A 46 2.77 13.43 -9.10
N TYR A 47 2.99 12.47 -8.20
CA TYR A 47 2.19 12.32 -6.99
C TYR A 47 3.11 12.25 -5.78
N GLU A 48 2.75 12.98 -4.73
CA GLU A 48 3.43 12.93 -3.44
C GLU A 48 2.86 11.81 -2.57
N VAL A 49 3.75 10.96 -2.04
CA VAL A 49 3.37 9.84 -1.17
C VAL A 49 3.27 10.32 0.28
N LEU A 50 2.04 10.52 0.74
CA LEU A 50 1.77 10.79 2.15
C LEU A 50 1.82 9.49 2.98
N HIS A 51 3.01 9.15 3.47
CA HIS A 51 3.19 8.00 4.34
C HIS A 51 2.39 8.12 5.64
N ASN A 52 1.90 6.98 6.15
CA ASN A 52 1.20 6.88 7.43
C ASN A 52 -0.02 7.82 7.57
N TRP A 53 -0.65 8.17 6.46
CA TRP A 53 -1.85 9.01 6.45
C TRP A 53 -3.01 8.34 7.20
N ALA A 54 -3.26 7.05 6.96
CA ALA A 54 -4.30 6.29 7.66
C ALA A 54 -3.82 5.90 9.07
N ARG A 55 -4.43 6.50 10.10
CA ARG A 55 -4.07 6.29 11.50
C ARG A 55 -5.01 5.29 12.15
N LEU A 56 -4.48 4.13 12.54
CA LEU A 56 -5.23 3.10 13.28
C LEU A 56 -5.20 3.39 14.79
N PRO A 57 -6.27 3.04 15.53
CA PRO A 57 -6.22 2.95 16.98
C PRO A 57 -5.43 1.71 17.41
N ASP A 58 -4.81 1.75 18.59
CA ASP A 58 -3.87 0.73 19.10
C ASP A 58 -4.40 -0.71 19.09
N ARG A 59 -5.72 -0.90 19.22
CA ARG A 59 -6.36 -2.22 19.20
C ARG A 59 -6.40 -2.88 17.81
N PHE A 60 -6.08 -2.15 16.76
CA PHE A 60 -6.13 -2.63 15.37
C PHE A 60 -4.77 -2.60 14.72
N SER A 61 -4.55 -3.55 13.82
CA SER A 61 -3.34 -3.69 13.02
C SER A 61 -3.72 -3.89 11.56
N TRP A 62 -2.87 -3.45 10.64
CA TRP A 62 -3.04 -3.84 9.25
C TRP A 62 -2.86 -5.37 9.10
N GLN A 63 -3.74 -5.97 8.29
CA GLN A 63 -3.65 -7.36 7.84
C GLN A 63 -3.48 -7.36 6.31
N THR A 64 -3.54 -8.52 5.65
CA THR A 64 -3.54 -8.60 4.18
C THR A 64 -4.71 -7.80 3.61
N THR A 65 -4.42 -6.67 2.96
CA THR A 65 -5.41 -5.78 2.34
C THR A 65 -5.62 -6.16 0.89
N HIS A 66 -6.87 -6.17 0.43
CA HIS A 66 -7.21 -6.62 -0.94
C HIS A 66 -7.73 -5.50 -1.84
N ASN A 67 -8.47 -4.53 -1.30
CA ASN A 67 -9.10 -3.47 -2.10
C ASN A 67 -9.38 -2.22 -1.25
N VAL A 68 -9.62 -1.09 -1.92
CA VAL A 68 -10.11 0.14 -1.31
C VAL A 68 -11.24 0.77 -2.13
N ALA A 69 -12.17 1.48 -1.50
CA ALA A 69 -13.22 2.24 -2.18
C ALA A 69 -13.48 3.57 -1.45
N VAL A 70 -14.00 4.57 -2.16
CA VAL A 70 -14.26 5.91 -1.60
C VAL A 70 -15.73 6.28 -1.78
N ASP A 71 -16.38 6.74 -0.70
CA ASP A 71 -17.77 7.20 -0.76
C ASP A 71 -17.91 8.68 -1.13
N LYS A 72 -19.15 9.18 -1.30
CA LYS A 72 -19.40 10.59 -1.67
C LYS A 72 -18.94 11.58 -0.60
N ASN A 73 -18.79 11.13 0.64
CA ASN A 73 -18.32 11.92 1.76
C ASN A 73 -16.79 11.86 1.89
N GLN A 74 -16.09 11.26 0.93
CA GLN A 74 -14.65 11.08 0.92
C GLN A 74 -14.14 10.20 2.06
N ASN A 75 -14.97 9.26 2.55
CA ASN A 75 -14.48 8.22 3.43
C ASN A 75 -13.83 7.11 2.61
N LEU A 76 -12.62 6.70 3.03
CA LEU A 76 -11.90 5.57 2.47
C LEU A 76 -12.28 4.30 3.22
N TYR A 77 -12.77 3.31 2.48
CA TYR A 77 -13.02 1.96 2.97
C TYR A 77 -11.86 1.07 2.54
N VAL A 78 -11.35 0.26 3.46
CA VAL A 78 -10.28 -0.70 3.21
C VAL A 78 -10.73 -2.07 3.70
N ILE A 79 -10.69 -3.08 2.84
CA ILE A 79 -10.97 -4.47 3.24
C ILE A 79 -9.69 -5.27 3.40
N HIS A 80 -9.72 -6.10 4.42
CA HIS A 80 -8.72 -7.10 4.72
C HIS A 80 -9.30 -8.48 4.51
N GLU A 81 -8.42 -9.44 4.29
CA GLU A 81 -8.78 -10.86 4.38
C GLU A 81 -9.44 -11.18 5.72
N GLY A 82 -8.91 -10.60 6.80
CA GLY A 82 -9.35 -10.87 8.15
C GLY A 82 -8.78 -12.21 8.65
N LYS A 83 -8.33 -12.26 9.90
CA LYS A 83 -7.96 -13.52 10.56
C LYS A 83 -9.14 -14.05 11.35
N GLU A 84 -9.60 -15.26 11.06
CA GLU A 84 -10.78 -15.88 11.70
C GLU A 84 -10.65 -15.99 13.23
N ASN A 85 -9.42 -16.15 13.74
CA ASN A 85 -9.15 -16.23 15.17
C ASN A 85 -9.20 -14.86 15.90
N LEU A 86 -9.27 -13.74 15.18
CA LEU A 86 -9.34 -12.39 15.75
C LEU A 86 -10.75 -11.81 15.63
N LYS A 87 -11.70 -12.36 16.40
CA LYS A 87 -13.13 -12.00 16.36
C LYS A 87 -13.44 -10.51 16.61
N ASP A 88 -12.55 -9.81 17.30
CA ASP A 88 -12.68 -8.38 17.59
C ASP A 88 -11.87 -7.48 16.64
N HIS A 89 -11.39 -8.04 15.52
CA HIS A 89 -10.67 -7.33 14.47
C HIS A 89 -11.44 -7.38 13.13
N PRO A 90 -12.46 -6.53 12.91
CA PRO A 90 -13.30 -6.62 11.72
C PRO A 90 -12.52 -6.47 10.41
N ALA A 91 -13.07 -7.00 9.32
CA ALA A 91 -12.38 -7.03 8.03
C ALA A 91 -12.36 -5.68 7.30
N ILE A 92 -13.28 -4.75 7.60
CA ILE A 92 -13.43 -3.48 6.89
C ILE A 92 -13.13 -2.32 7.84
N PHE A 93 -12.18 -1.47 7.47
CA PHE A 93 -11.84 -0.23 8.16
C PHE A 93 -12.25 0.98 7.34
N VAL A 94 -12.72 2.03 8.02
CA VAL A 94 -13.16 3.29 7.40
C VAL A 94 -12.37 4.45 7.96
N PHE A 95 -11.86 5.30 7.08
CA PHE A 95 -11.14 6.52 7.41
C PHE A 95 -11.78 7.72 6.75
N ASP A 96 -11.71 8.89 7.37
CA ASP A 96 -12.11 10.14 6.74
C ASP A 96 -11.05 10.65 5.75
N ARG A 97 -11.33 11.77 5.06
CA ARG A 97 -10.40 12.42 4.12
C ARG A 97 -9.08 12.90 4.76
N LYS A 98 -8.96 12.91 6.08
CA LYS A 98 -7.73 13.26 6.80
C LYS A 98 -6.99 12.02 7.34
N GLY A 99 -7.48 10.82 7.04
CA GLY A 99 -6.89 9.56 7.47
C GLY A 99 -7.21 9.22 8.93
N LYS A 100 -8.17 9.91 9.55
CA LYS A 100 -8.64 9.57 10.89
C LYS A 100 -9.55 8.34 10.80
N PHE A 101 -9.28 7.36 11.64
CA PHE A 101 -10.16 6.21 11.81
C PHE A 101 -11.57 6.65 12.24
N VAL A 102 -12.58 6.20 11.49
CA VAL A 102 -14.00 6.48 11.74
C VAL A 102 -14.66 5.29 12.41
N ARG A 103 -14.57 4.10 11.80
CA ARG A 103 -15.22 2.87 12.28
C ARG A 103 -14.61 1.61 11.64
N ALA A 104 -14.93 0.46 12.23
CA ALA A 104 -14.63 -0.86 11.66
C ALA A 104 -15.86 -1.76 11.74
N PHE A 105 -16.07 -2.59 10.72
CA PHE A 105 -17.17 -3.56 10.64
C PHE A 105 -16.81 -4.71 9.67
N GLY A 106 -17.76 -5.59 9.35
CA GLY A 106 -17.52 -6.69 8.42
C GLY A 106 -16.96 -7.94 9.09
N LYS A 107 -17.41 -8.28 10.31
CA LYS A 107 -16.99 -9.52 11.00
C LYS A 107 -17.33 -10.78 10.18
N GLN A 108 -18.41 -10.74 9.39
CA GLN A 108 -18.81 -11.81 8.48
C GLN A 108 -17.85 -12.04 7.31
N PHE A 109 -16.85 -11.17 7.13
CA PHE A 109 -15.81 -11.29 6.11
C PHE A 109 -14.45 -11.67 6.67
N GLN A 110 -14.33 -12.02 7.94
CA GLN A 110 -13.07 -12.53 8.48
C GLN A 110 -12.74 -13.90 7.90
N GLY A 111 -11.49 -14.12 7.50
CA GLY A 111 -11.03 -15.34 6.85
C GLY A 111 -11.17 -15.35 5.32
N GLY A 112 -11.61 -14.24 4.72
CA GLY A 112 -11.79 -14.17 3.28
C GLY A 112 -12.36 -12.87 2.74
N GLY A 113 -12.23 -11.72 3.39
CA GLY A 113 -12.63 -10.44 2.78
C GLY A 113 -11.77 -10.12 1.56
N HIS A 114 -12.36 -9.65 0.45
CA HIS A 114 -11.61 -9.46 -0.81
C HIS A 114 -12.01 -8.19 -1.58
N GLY A 115 -13.07 -8.24 -2.39
CA GLY A 115 -13.51 -7.09 -3.15
C GLY A 115 -14.40 -6.19 -2.31
N LEU A 116 -14.27 -4.87 -2.47
CA LEU A 116 -15.30 -3.92 -2.07
C LEU A 116 -15.47 -2.84 -3.12
N GLU A 117 -16.67 -2.31 -3.27
CA GLU A 117 -16.95 -1.14 -4.11
C GLU A 117 -18.12 -0.34 -3.55
N VAL A 118 -18.03 0.99 -3.63
CA VAL A 118 -19.13 1.88 -3.25
C VAL A 118 -19.91 2.25 -4.51
N ILE A 119 -21.16 1.82 -4.60
CA ILE A 119 -22.04 2.07 -5.75
C ILE A 119 -23.17 3.01 -5.32
N THR A 120 -23.47 3.98 -6.19
CA THR A 120 -24.63 4.86 -6.00
C THR A 120 -25.82 4.28 -6.79
N GLU A 121 -26.91 4.01 -6.10
CA GLU A 121 -28.17 3.57 -6.70
C GLU A 121 -29.29 4.54 -6.33
N GLY A 122 -29.79 5.27 -7.32
CA GLY A 122 -30.71 6.38 -7.07
C GLY A 122 -30.05 7.44 -6.19
N SER A 123 -30.65 7.73 -5.04
CA SER A 123 -30.15 8.72 -4.08
C SER A 123 -29.25 8.14 -2.97
N GLN A 124 -29.08 6.81 -2.93
CA GLN A 124 -28.40 6.11 -1.84
C GLN A 124 -27.10 5.46 -2.30
N GLN A 125 -26.11 5.41 -1.39
CA GLN A 125 -24.88 4.65 -1.61
C GLN A 125 -24.96 3.30 -0.90
N PHE A 126 -24.45 2.27 -1.57
CA PHE A 126 -24.33 0.92 -1.06
C PHE A 126 -22.89 0.46 -1.17
N LEU A 127 -22.46 -0.34 -0.20
CA LEU A 127 -21.17 -1.00 -0.22
C LEU A 127 -21.37 -2.46 -0.66
N TYR A 128 -20.88 -2.78 -1.85
CA TYR A 128 -20.81 -4.16 -2.34
C TYR A 128 -19.53 -4.80 -1.85
N VAL A 129 -19.62 -6.00 -1.29
CA VAL A 129 -18.47 -6.71 -0.71
C VAL A 129 -18.47 -8.16 -1.17
N THR A 130 -17.30 -8.70 -1.50
CA THR A 130 -17.12 -10.11 -1.82
C THR A 130 -16.19 -10.79 -0.81
N GLY A 131 -16.59 -11.99 -0.40
CA GLY A 131 -15.78 -12.92 0.35
C GLY A 131 -15.26 -14.05 -0.54
N TYR A 132 -13.95 -14.25 -0.59
CA TYR A 132 -13.31 -15.35 -1.32
C TYR A 132 -12.94 -16.53 -0.40
N GLN A 133 -12.44 -17.61 -0.99
CA GLN A 133 -12.04 -18.87 -0.32
C GLN A 133 -13.14 -19.53 0.52
N GLY A 134 -13.04 -19.48 1.86
CA GLY A 134 -13.93 -20.18 2.78
C GLY A 134 -15.32 -19.53 2.85
N LEU A 135 -15.41 -18.24 2.57
CA LEU A 135 -16.66 -17.49 2.71
C LEU A 135 -17.59 -17.63 1.51
N LYS A 136 -17.05 -17.54 0.29
CA LYS A 136 -17.78 -17.63 -1.00
C LYS A 136 -19.11 -16.87 -0.99
N ASN A 137 -19.09 -15.64 -0.49
CA ASN A 137 -20.29 -14.83 -0.32
C ASN A 137 -20.14 -13.48 -1.02
N PHE A 138 -21.28 -12.84 -1.25
CA PHE A 138 -21.35 -11.44 -1.62
C PHE A 138 -22.40 -10.77 -0.73
N ALA A 139 -22.21 -9.49 -0.43
CA ALA A 139 -23.20 -8.71 0.30
C ALA A 139 -23.34 -7.31 -0.29
N LYS A 140 -24.55 -6.78 -0.17
CA LYS A 140 -24.87 -5.37 -0.36
C LYS A 140 -25.16 -4.77 1.01
N LEU A 141 -24.36 -3.81 1.43
CA LEU A 141 -24.47 -3.14 2.74
C LEU A 141 -24.89 -1.68 2.57
N THR A 142 -25.55 -1.13 3.59
CA THR A 142 -25.97 0.29 3.67
C THR A 142 -25.07 1.08 4.59
#